data_AF-A0A661DW22-F1
#
_entry.id   AF-A0A661DW22-F1
#
_cell.length_a   1.000
_cell.length_b   1.000
_cell.length_c   1.000
_cell.angle_alpha   90.00
_cell.angle_beta   90.00
_cell.angle_gamma   90.00
#
_symmetry.space_group_name_H-M   'P 1'
#
loop_
_entity.id
_entity.type
_entity.pdbx_description
1 polymer ?
#
loop_
_entity_poly.entity_id
_entity_poly.type
_entity_poly.pdbx_seq_one_letter_code
_entity_poly.pdbx_strand_id
1 'polypeptide(L)'
;VLYNLYVVFIPYNAQGSGTDIESLFDDTDLLKKHNGRWFSGADKEGIKLSKADFARHIVKRQKKSINFKGFNVLLTRVTGAIEHYSNSK
;
A
#
# COMPACT_ATOMS: atom_id res chain seq x y z
N VAL A 1 -6.61 -28.69 8.16
CA VAL A 1 -6.12 -28.15 6.87
C VAL A 1 -7.07 -27.04 6.44
N LEU A 2 -6.57 -25.83 6.19
CA LEU A 2 -7.38 -24.72 5.67
C LEU A 2 -7.35 -24.79 4.14
N TYR A 3 -8.41 -25.32 3.53
CA TYR A 3 -8.45 -25.52 2.08
C TYR A 3 -8.67 -24.22 1.27
N ASN A 4 -8.91 -23.09 1.94
CA ASN A 4 -9.28 -21.82 1.29
C ASN A 4 -8.65 -20.56 1.95
N LEU A 5 -7.56 -20.70 2.71
CA LEU A 5 -6.87 -19.53 3.28
C LEU A 5 -5.65 -19.17 2.42
N TYR A 6 -5.65 -17.94 1.90
CA TYR A 6 -4.50 -17.35 1.22
C TYR A 6 -3.95 -16.21 2.05
N VAL A 7 -2.63 -16.19 2.23
CA VAL A 7 -1.92 -15.09 2.87
C VAL A 7 -1.05 -14.44 1.82
N VAL A 8 -1.36 -13.19 1.47
CA VAL A 8 -0.57 -12.39 0.53
C VAL A 8 0.23 -11.38 1.33
N PHE A 9 1.54 -11.56 1.34
CA PHE A 9 2.44 -10.62 1.99
C PHE A 9 2.59 -9.33 1.17
N ILE A 10 2.65 -8.22 1.89
CA ILE A 10 3.12 -6.95 1.35
C ILE A 10 4.56 -7.15 0.85
N PRO A 11 4.93 -6.63 -0.34
CA PRO A 11 6.28 -6.76 -0.88
C PRO A 11 7.35 -6.26 0.10
N TYR A 12 8.34 -7.11 0.41
CA TYR A 12 9.50 -6.72 1.20
C TYR A 12 10.30 -5.62 0.53
N ASN A 13 10.99 -4.81 1.34
CA ASN A 13 11.94 -3.84 0.81
C ASN A 13 13.18 -4.53 0.21
N ALA A 14 14.08 -3.75 -0.40
CA ALA A 14 15.30 -4.26 -1.01
C ALA A 14 16.22 -5.03 -0.02
N GLN A 15 16.07 -4.79 1.28
CA GLN A 15 16.82 -5.45 2.35
C GLN A 15 16.14 -6.74 2.86
N GLY A 16 14.98 -7.12 2.30
CA GLY A 16 14.22 -8.29 2.70
C GLY A 16 13.40 -8.13 3.98
N SER A 17 13.31 -6.91 4.52
CA SER A 17 12.51 -6.63 5.72
C SER A 17 11.05 -6.38 5.37
N GLY A 18 10.17 -6.74 6.32
CA GLY A 18 8.75 -6.41 6.30
C GLY A 18 8.51 -4.91 6.10
N THR A 19 7.47 -4.59 5.34
CA THR A 19 7.06 -3.21 5.05
C THR A 19 5.57 -3.02 5.29
N ASP A 20 5.19 -1.77 5.55
CA ASP A 20 3.79 -1.36 5.61
C ASP A 20 3.24 -1.16 4.19
N ILE A 21 1.92 -1.27 4.00
CA ILE A 21 1.30 -1.11 2.67
C ILE A 21 1.51 0.30 2.12
N GLU A 22 1.68 1.29 3.00
CA GLU A 22 1.95 2.66 2.63
C GLU A 22 3.35 2.85 2.02
N SER A 23 4.31 1.93 2.24
CA SER A 23 5.62 1.97 1.58
C SER A 23 5.54 1.66 0.08
N LEU A 24 4.37 1.24 -0.42
CA LEU A 24 4.13 1.02 -1.83
C LEU A 24 3.81 2.32 -2.59
N PHE A 25 3.63 3.43 -1.86
CA PHE A 25 3.62 4.77 -2.43
C PHE A 25 5.03 5.36 -2.45
N ASP A 26 5.27 6.26 -3.40
CA ASP A 26 6.51 7.01 -3.45
C ASP A 26 6.55 8.07 -2.34
N ASP A 27 7.76 8.43 -1.87
CA ASP A 27 7.96 9.49 -0.88
C ASP A 27 7.31 10.82 -1.30
N THR A 28 7.27 11.09 -2.61
CA THR A 28 6.64 12.29 -3.18
C THR A 28 5.14 12.33 -2.91
N ASP A 29 4.47 11.19 -2.79
CA ASP A 29 3.05 11.09 -2.46
C ASP A 29 2.84 11.11 -0.94
N LEU A 30 3.68 10.41 -0.17
CA LEU A 30 3.60 10.34 1.30
C LEU A 30 3.86 11.71 1.96
N LEU A 31 4.83 12.47 1.45
CA LEU A 31 5.24 13.76 2.00
C LEU A 31 4.35 14.93 1.55
N LYS A 32 3.31 14.69 0.73
CA LYS A 32 2.36 15.74 0.36
C LYS A 32 1.58 16.23 1.57
N LYS A 33 1.51 17.55 1.70
CA LYS A 33 0.88 18.21 2.83
C LYS A 33 -0.61 18.46 2.58
N HIS A 34 -1.42 18.23 3.61
CA HIS A 34 -2.80 18.68 3.73
C HIS A 34 -2.98 19.37 5.08
N ASN A 35 -3.36 20.65 5.06
CA ASN A 35 -3.48 21.50 6.26
C ASN A 35 -2.19 21.51 7.11
N GLY A 36 -1.03 21.59 6.47
CA GLY A 36 0.28 21.56 7.14
C GLY A 36 0.73 20.18 7.65
N ARG A 37 -0.13 19.16 7.57
CA ARG A 37 0.11 17.77 7.99
C ARG A 37 0.47 16.89 6.80
N TRP A 38 1.26 15.84 6.98
CA TRP A 38 1.55 14.87 5.93
C TRP A 38 1.50 13.45 6.48
N PHE A 39 1.56 12.45 5.59
CA PHE A 39 1.60 11.06 6.01
C PHE A 39 3.05 10.68 6.31
N SER A 40 3.41 10.65 7.58
CA SER A 40 4.61 9.95 8.03
C SER A 40 4.24 8.49 8.26
N GLY A 41 5.01 7.54 7.72
CA GLY A 41 4.99 6.16 8.22
C GLY A 41 5.27 6.10 9.74
N ALA A 42 5.32 4.88 10.30
CA ALA A 42 5.43 4.65 11.74
C ALA A 42 6.45 5.57 12.45
N ASP A 43 7.60 5.87 11.82
CA ASP A 43 8.78 6.42 12.50
C ASP A 43 9.24 7.84 12.11
N LYS A 44 8.36 8.74 11.63
CA LYS A 44 8.76 10.17 11.46
C LYS A 44 7.94 11.10 12.38
N GLU A 45 8.65 11.86 13.21
CA GLU A 45 8.14 12.92 14.09
C GLU A 45 7.48 14.05 13.25
N GLY A 46 6.22 14.41 13.54
CA GLY A 46 5.47 15.45 12.83
C GLY A 46 3.95 15.38 13.04
N ILE A 47 3.20 16.36 12.49
CA ILE A 47 1.73 16.36 12.55
C ILE A 47 1.20 15.38 11.50
N LYS A 48 0.77 14.19 11.95
CA LYS A 48 0.42 13.06 11.08
C LYS A 48 -0.98 13.19 10.50
N LEU A 49 -1.13 12.92 9.20
CA LEU A 49 -2.43 12.60 8.61
C LEU A 49 -2.86 11.19 9.02
N SER A 50 -4.15 11.00 9.32
CA SER A 50 -4.70 9.66 9.45
C SER A 50 -4.69 8.93 8.10
N LYS A 51 -4.73 7.59 8.10
CA LYS A 51 -4.87 6.80 6.86
C LYS A 51 -6.10 7.22 6.05
N ALA A 52 -7.21 7.50 6.75
CA ALA A 52 -8.44 7.99 6.13
C ALA A 52 -8.27 9.37 5.46
N ASP A 53 -7.56 10.30 6.12
CA ASP A 53 -7.32 11.63 5.57
C ASP A 53 -6.35 11.60 4.40
N PHE A 54 -5.28 10.79 4.48
CA PHE A 54 -4.37 10.57 3.37
C PHE A 54 -5.13 10.01 2.15
N ALA A 55 -5.94 8.98 2.34
CA ALA A 55 -6.75 8.40 1.26
C ALA A 55 -7.74 9.43 0.66
N ARG A 56 -8.43 10.20 1.49
CA ARG A 56 -9.46 11.16 1.02
C ARG A 56 -8.87 12.43 0.40
N HIS A 57 -7.81 12.98 0.98
CA HIS A 57 -7.32 14.31 0.64
C HIS A 57 -6.07 14.29 -0.24
N ILE A 58 -5.28 13.22 -0.21
CA ILE A 58 -4.11 13.07 -1.09
C ILE A 58 -4.45 12.11 -2.24
N VAL A 59 -4.71 10.82 -1.93
CA VAL A 59 -4.89 9.77 -2.94
C VAL A 59 -6.09 10.06 -3.85
N LYS A 60 -7.28 10.26 -3.29
CA LYS A 60 -8.51 10.49 -4.08
C LYS A 60 -8.43 11.74 -4.94
N ARG A 61 -7.84 12.83 -4.43
CA ARG A 61 -7.71 14.10 -5.18
C ARG A 61 -6.76 13.96 -6.36
N GLN A 62 -5.78 13.07 -6.27
CA GLN A 62 -4.73 12.89 -7.27
C GLN A 62 -4.87 11.58 -8.04
N LYS A 63 -6.06 10.96 -8.03
CA LYS A 63 -6.31 9.66 -8.67
C LYS A 63 -5.89 9.57 -10.15
N LYS A 64 -5.73 10.70 -10.83
CA LYS A 64 -5.30 10.78 -12.24
C LYS A 64 -3.77 10.80 -12.42
N SER A 65 -3.02 11.11 -11.35
CA SER A 65 -1.58 11.39 -11.41
C SER A 65 -0.75 10.68 -10.33
N ILE A 66 -1.40 10.05 -9.36
CA ILE A 66 -0.72 9.29 -8.30
C ILE A 66 -0.08 8.03 -8.87
N ASN A 67 1.13 7.70 -8.42
CA ASN A 67 1.85 6.53 -8.90
C ASN A 67 1.51 5.30 -8.06
N PHE A 68 0.87 4.31 -8.69
CA PHE A 68 0.54 3.03 -8.04
C PHE A 68 1.48 1.89 -8.42
N LYS A 69 2.62 2.13 -9.10
CA LYS A 69 3.52 1.06 -9.55
C LYS A 69 3.96 0.12 -8.44
N GLY A 70 4.19 0.63 -7.22
CA GLY A 70 4.58 -0.20 -6.07
C GLY A 70 3.53 -1.26 -5.69
N PHE A 71 2.25 -1.04 -6.04
CA PHE A 71 1.16 -1.99 -5.77
C PHE A 71 1.10 -3.15 -6.75
N ASN A 72 1.79 -3.08 -7.91
CA ASN A 72 1.70 -4.10 -8.94
C ASN A 72 2.03 -5.49 -8.39
N VAL A 73 3.11 -5.63 -7.61
CA VAL A 73 3.51 -6.92 -7.04
C VAL A 73 2.44 -7.47 -6.09
N LEU A 74 1.88 -6.60 -5.23
CA LEU A 74 0.82 -6.99 -4.29
C LEU A 74 -0.43 -7.45 -5.03
N LEU A 75 -0.90 -6.66 -6.00
CA LEU A 75 -2.10 -6.95 -6.78
C LEU A 75 -1.94 -8.21 -7.64
N THR A 76 -0.77 -8.40 -8.27
CA THR A 76 -0.46 -9.63 -9.01
C THR A 76 -0.52 -10.87 -8.11
N ARG A 77 -0.02 -10.79 -6.87
CA ARG A 77 -0.12 -11.91 -5.91
C ARG A 77 -1.56 -12.19 -5.50
N VAL A 78 -2.39 -11.15 -5.33
CA VAL A 78 -3.84 -11.31 -5.06
C VAL A 78 -4.53 -12.00 -6.24
N THR A 79 -4.25 -11.57 -7.48
CA THR A 79 -4.77 -12.22 -8.69
C THR A 79 -4.35 -13.69 -8.74
N GLY A 80 -3.06 -13.98 -8.50
CA GLY A 80 -2.56 -15.36 -8.49
C GLY A 80 -3.22 -16.25 -7.43
N ALA A 81 -3.57 -15.71 -6.26
CA ALA A 81 -4.34 -16.44 -5.25
C ALA A 81 -5.75 -16.81 -5.75
N ILE A 82 -6.43 -15.85 -6.41
CA ILE A 82 -7.77 -16.05 -7.00
C ILE A 82 -7.71 -17.09 -8.12
N GLU A 83 -6.70 -17.02 -8.99
CA GLU A 83 -6.48 -17.97 -10.09
C GLU A 83 -6.18 -19.37 -9.56
N HIS A 84 -5.27 -19.49 -8.57
CA HIS A 84 -5.00 -20.76 -7.92
C HIS A 84 -6.28 -21.38 -7.36
N TYR A 85 -7.12 -20.60 -6.68
CA TYR A 85 -8.38 -21.10 -6.13
C TYR A 85 -9.32 -21.61 -7.22
N SER A 86 -9.42 -20.87 -8.33
CA SER A 86 -10.32 -21.19 -9.44
C SER A 86 -9.89 -22.45 -10.19
N ASN A 87 -8.58 -22.67 -10.33
CA ASN A 87 -8.00 -23.82 -11.03
C ASN A 87 -7.72 -25.04 -10.13
N SER A 88 -7.85 -24.89 -8.81
CA SER A 88 -7.71 -26.00 -7.85
C SER A 88 -9.03 -26.71 -7.53
N LYS A 89 -10.13 -26.29 -8.18
CA LYS A 89 -11.41 -27.02 -8.21
C LYS A 89 -11.41 -28.01 -9.36
#